data_AF-A0A3N5QCR2-F1
#
_entry.id   AF-A0A3N5QCR2-F1
#
_cell.length_a   1.000
_cell.length_b   1.000
_cell.length_c   1.000
_cell.angle_alpha   90.00
_cell.angle_beta   90.00
_cell.angle_gamma   90.00
#
_symmetry.space_group_name_H-M   'P 1'
#
loop_
_entity.id
_entity.type
_entity.pdbx_description
1 polymer ?
#
loop_
_entity_poly.entity_id
_entity_poly.type
_entity_poly.pdbx_seq_one_letter_code
_entity_poly.pdbx_strand_id
1 'polypeptide(L)'
;MNNNNDPFVTAMAGCLTRTQQMLLELGYAYVAGDSAAWPMTFIEMQKRDSVLLVGPMSPNNCQNIAVAWRNIASQCPAAGLLVAGVVPVDHPAVEWLFQNTKGAVAYMDAARAQFRVRRPSAILTEAPLPIHDKYVSQFVNPAALSHAAASIDCRARMAHDLTESLLTQEFQDQAQRLSGKPVMTYALMGICIAIYAVMYAPNWLASNPPTELLVRWGALFGPLVKDGQWWRLITNAFIHIGFIHLLFNMMAFFYFGQPLELFQGKWRLVVFFLFSALVGGVTVLFWSPTIPCAGASG
;
A
#
# COMPACT_ATOMS: atom_id res chain seq x y z
N MET A 1 -26.14 15.35 34.79
CA MET A 1 -26.08 16.81 34.52
C MET A 1 -25.12 17.01 33.37
N ASN A 2 -25.60 17.53 32.24
CA ASN A 2 -24.81 17.72 31.01
C ASN A 2 -23.75 18.81 31.22
N ASN A 3 -22.47 18.44 31.16
CA ASN A 3 -21.33 19.33 31.39
C ASN A 3 -20.90 20.11 30.13
N ASN A 4 -21.86 20.45 29.26
CA ASN A 4 -21.63 21.25 28.02
C ASN A 4 -21.13 22.68 28.28
N ASN A 5 -21.03 23.11 29.56
CA ASN A 5 -20.73 24.49 29.94
C ASN A 5 -19.46 24.62 30.79
N ASP A 6 -18.58 23.61 30.84
CA ASP A 6 -17.29 23.81 31.50
C ASP A 6 -16.45 24.79 30.66
N PRO A 7 -16.21 26.04 31.15
CA PRO A 7 -15.47 27.05 30.39
C PRO A 7 -14.05 26.58 30.04
N PHE A 8 -13.48 25.66 30.83
CA PHE A 8 -12.17 25.09 30.58
C PHE A 8 -12.18 24.15 29.36
N VAL A 9 -13.17 23.26 29.25
CA VAL A 9 -13.29 22.36 28.10
C VAL A 9 -13.51 23.15 26.81
N THR A 10 -14.33 24.20 26.87
CA THR A 10 -14.59 25.08 25.72
C THR A 10 -13.35 25.86 25.29
N ALA A 11 -12.57 26.38 26.24
CA ALA A 11 -11.31 27.09 25.93
C ALA A 11 -10.29 26.16 25.25
N MET A 12 -10.10 24.95 25.78
CA MET A 12 -9.22 23.94 25.21
C MET A 12 -9.64 23.51 23.81
N ALA A 13 -10.93 23.18 23.63
CA ALA A 13 -11.48 22.81 22.33
C ALA A 13 -11.27 23.93 21.29
N GLY A 14 -11.57 25.18 21.64
CA GLY A 14 -11.35 26.33 20.76
C GLY A 14 -9.88 26.56 20.41
N CYS A 15 -8.97 26.31 21.35
CA CYS A 15 -7.52 26.38 21.11
C CYS A 15 -7.05 25.30 20.12
N LEU A 16 -7.51 24.06 20.29
CA LEU A 16 -7.19 22.95 19.39
C LEU A 16 -7.74 23.18 17.98
N THR A 17 -8.97 23.64 17.84
CA THR A 17 -9.58 23.94 16.54
C THR A 17 -8.85 25.08 15.80
N ARG A 18 -8.41 26.12 16.51
CA ARG A 18 -7.59 27.19 15.88
C ARG A 18 -6.22 26.68 15.45
N THR A 19 -5.58 25.88 16.29
CA THR A 19 -4.27 25.27 16.00
C THR A 19 -4.36 24.38 14.76
N GLN A 20 -5.40 23.56 14.70
CA GLN A 20 -5.73 22.72 13.56
C GLN A 20 -5.89 23.53 12.27
N GLN A 21 -6.66 24.62 12.29
CA GLN A 21 -6.86 25.44 11.11
C GLN A 21 -5.56 26.10 10.63
N MET A 22 -4.72 26.57 11.57
CA MET A 22 -3.39 27.08 11.26
C MET A 22 -2.49 26.01 10.63
N LEU A 23 -2.56 24.75 11.09
CA LEU A 23 -1.79 23.65 10.51
C LEU A 23 -2.23 23.33 9.07
N LEU A 24 -3.54 23.38 8.81
CA LEU A 24 -4.07 23.22 7.44
C LEU A 24 -3.57 24.35 6.51
N GLU A 25 -3.59 25.60 6.97
CA GLU A 25 -3.05 26.75 6.20
C GLU A 25 -1.54 26.60 5.93
N LEU A 26 -0.82 25.95 6.84
CA LEU A 26 0.59 25.61 6.66
C LEU A 26 0.80 24.38 5.74
N GLY A 27 -0.26 23.74 5.26
CA GLY A 27 -0.21 22.62 4.32
C GLY A 27 -0.03 21.24 4.96
N TYR A 28 -0.42 21.09 6.23
CA TYR A 28 -0.59 19.76 6.82
C TYR A 28 -1.91 19.13 6.40
N ALA A 29 -1.93 17.82 6.21
CA ALA A 29 -3.13 17.02 5.96
C ALA A 29 -3.39 16.04 7.10
N TYR A 30 -4.65 15.64 7.31
CA TYR A 30 -4.99 14.61 8.29
C TYR A 30 -4.64 13.23 7.76
N VAL A 31 -4.09 12.40 8.63
CA VAL A 31 -3.67 11.03 8.28
C VAL A 31 -4.37 9.99 9.14
N ALA A 32 -4.59 10.27 10.43
CA ALA A 32 -5.23 9.35 11.37
C ALA A 32 -5.95 10.09 12.51
N GLY A 33 -6.92 9.43 13.14
CA GLY A 33 -7.64 9.94 14.32
C GLY A 33 -9.17 9.83 14.24
N ASP A 34 -9.83 9.98 15.38
CA ASP A 34 -11.30 9.93 15.47
C ASP A 34 -11.91 11.31 15.19
N SER A 35 -12.45 11.47 13.98
CA SER A 35 -13.07 12.71 13.55
C SER A 35 -14.42 13.02 14.18
N ALA A 36 -15.12 12.01 14.69
CA ALA A 36 -16.38 12.21 15.40
C ALA A 36 -16.14 12.78 16.80
N ALA A 37 -15.05 12.35 17.46
CA ALA A 37 -14.70 12.75 18.82
C ALA A 37 -13.75 13.96 18.92
N TRP A 38 -13.20 14.43 17.81
CA TRP A 38 -12.41 15.66 17.76
C TRP A 38 -13.24 16.89 18.20
N PRO A 39 -12.69 17.84 19.01
CA PRO A 39 -11.29 18.01 19.44
C PRO A 39 -10.93 17.37 20.80
N MET A 40 -11.70 16.37 21.25
CA MET A 40 -11.47 15.71 22.54
C MET A 40 -10.57 14.47 22.44
N THR A 41 -10.10 14.16 21.24
CA THR A 41 -9.19 13.04 20.90
C THR A 41 -7.91 13.56 20.26
N PHE A 42 -6.96 12.65 20.05
CA PHE A 42 -5.75 12.96 19.30
C PHE A 42 -5.98 12.74 17.80
N ILE A 43 -5.37 13.60 17.01
CA ILE A 43 -5.28 13.48 15.56
C ILE A 43 -3.82 13.47 15.14
N GLU A 44 -3.55 12.82 14.03
CA GLU A 44 -2.27 12.89 13.34
C GLU A 44 -2.40 13.78 12.11
N MET A 45 -1.53 14.78 12.03
CA MET A 45 -1.39 15.65 10.89
C MET A 45 0.02 15.51 10.30
N GLN A 46 0.11 15.40 8.98
CA GLN A 46 1.39 15.22 8.28
C GLN A 46 1.58 16.24 7.17
N LYS A 47 2.82 16.70 7.01
CA LYS A 47 3.27 17.52 5.88
C LYS A 47 4.64 17.03 5.43
N ARG A 48 4.71 16.36 4.26
CA ARG A 48 5.96 15.83 3.64
C ARG A 48 6.84 15.08 4.65
N ASP A 49 7.77 15.81 5.28
CA ASP A 49 8.79 15.29 6.19
C ASP A 49 8.50 15.63 7.67
N SER A 50 7.26 15.95 8.02
CA SER A 50 6.88 16.30 9.39
C SER A 50 5.57 15.65 9.76
N VAL A 51 5.58 14.87 10.85
CA VAL A 51 4.40 14.27 11.48
C VAL A 51 4.16 14.97 12.80
N LEU A 52 2.92 15.38 13.04
CA LEU A 52 2.50 16.09 14.24
C LEU A 52 1.30 15.37 14.86
N LEU A 53 1.45 14.94 16.11
CA LEU A 53 0.33 14.46 16.91
C LEU A 53 -0.26 15.65 17.68
N VAL A 54 -1.55 15.93 17.47
CA VAL A 54 -2.25 17.07 18.08
C VAL A 54 -3.37 16.55 18.97
N GLY A 55 -3.48 17.03 20.22
CA GLY A 55 -4.60 16.63 21.07
C GLY A 55 -4.69 17.31 22.44
N PRO A 56 -5.72 16.97 23.23
CA PRO A 56 -5.95 17.58 24.53
C PRO A 56 -5.07 16.98 25.64
N MET A 57 -4.71 17.81 26.61
CA MET A 57 -4.01 17.41 27.83
C MET A 57 -4.72 17.94 29.07
N SER A 58 -4.80 17.07 30.08
CA SER A 58 -5.20 17.39 31.44
C SER A 58 -4.14 16.91 32.43
N PRO A 59 -4.13 17.41 33.67
CA PRO A 59 -3.26 16.87 34.73
C PRO A 59 -3.46 15.36 34.95
N ASN A 60 -4.67 14.84 34.73
CA ASN A 60 -5.02 13.44 34.99
C ASN A 60 -4.49 12.47 33.93
N ASN A 61 -4.29 12.92 32.69
CA ASN A 61 -3.82 12.08 31.58
C ASN A 61 -2.39 12.38 31.12
N CYS A 62 -1.71 13.37 31.73
CA CYS A 62 -0.36 13.78 31.33
C CYS A 62 0.66 12.63 31.34
N GLN A 63 0.55 11.72 32.31
CA GLN A 63 1.42 10.55 32.43
C GLN A 63 1.23 9.59 31.27
N ASN A 64 -0.02 9.26 30.94
CA ASN A 64 -0.36 8.38 29.82
C ASN A 64 0.14 8.98 28.50
N ILE A 65 -0.06 10.29 28.30
CA ILE A 65 0.42 11.00 27.11
C ILE A 65 1.95 10.90 27.01
N ALA A 66 2.67 11.13 28.11
CA ALA A 66 4.13 11.08 28.09
C ALA A 66 4.68 9.68 27.76
N VAL A 67 4.05 8.63 28.31
CA VAL A 67 4.45 7.23 28.06
C VAL A 67 4.19 6.86 26.61
N ALA A 68 2.99 7.14 26.08
CA ALA A 68 2.64 6.86 24.69
C ALA A 68 3.56 7.62 23.73
N TRP A 69 3.82 8.90 24.01
CA TRP A 69 4.75 9.72 23.21
C TRP A 69 6.18 9.17 23.23
N ARG A 70 6.67 8.68 24.37
CA ARG A 70 8.02 8.13 24.46
C ARG A 70 8.22 6.94 23.51
N ASN A 71 7.21 6.08 23.38
CA ASN A 71 7.25 4.96 22.44
C ASN A 71 7.30 5.45 21.00
N ILE A 72 6.47 6.43 20.63
CA ILE A 72 6.42 7.01 19.29
C ILE A 72 7.74 7.72 18.95
N ALA A 73 8.20 8.63 19.82
CA ALA A 73 9.40 9.42 19.60
C ALA A 73 10.68 8.57 19.51
N SER A 74 10.67 7.35 20.08
CA SER A 74 11.78 6.40 19.94
C SER A 74 11.83 5.74 18.55
N GLN A 75 10.67 5.58 17.89
CA GLN A 75 10.55 4.97 16.57
C GLN A 75 10.62 6.04 15.45
N CYS A 76 10.03 7.21 15.70
CA CYS A 76 9.95 8.33 14.78
C CYS A 76 10.49 9.61 15.46
N PRO A 77 11.82 9.80 15.54
CA PRO A 77 12.40 10.97 16.23
C PRO A 77 12.06 12.31 15.55
N ALA A 78 11.62 12.27 14.28
CA ALA A 78 11.16 13.43 13.53
C ALA A 78 9.70 13.84 13.79
N ALA A 79 8.94 13.05 14.57
CA ALA A 79 7.59 13.41 14.95
C ALA A 79 7.58 14.49 16.04
N GLY A 80 6.58 15.37 16.00
CA GLY A 80 6.27 16.34 17.06
C GLY A 80 4.98 16.03 17.81
N LEU A 81 4.94 16.39 19.10
CA LEU A 81 3.74 16.36 19.93
C LEU A 81 3.29 17.79 20.21
N LEU A 82 2.06 18.12 19.85
CA LEU A 82 1.41 19.36 20.24
C LEU A 82 0.20 19.04 21.10
N VAL A 83 0.24 19.46 22.36
CA VAL A 83 -0.88 19.30 23.29
C VAL A 83 -1.41 20.65 23.76
N ALA A 84 -2.74 20.75 23.91
CA ALA A 84 -3.37 21.91 24.51
C ALA A 84 -4.09 21.51 25.80
N GLY A 85 -3.95 22.30 26.84
CA GLY A 85 -4.63 22.10 28.12
C GLY A 85 -5.05 23.43 28.73
N VAL A 86 -5.62 23.39 29.94
CA VAL A 86 -6.15 24.58 30.65
C VAL A 86 -5.34 24.97 31.86
N VAL A 87 -4.27 24.22 32.15
CA VAL A 87 -3.37 24.53 33.25
C VAL A 87 -2.24 25.46 32.78
N PRO A 88 -1.74 26.34 33.67
CA PRO A 88 -0.58 27.18 33.40
C PRO A 88 0.62 26.40 32.87
N VAL A 89 1.48 27.04 32.08
CA VAL A 89 2.69 26.42 31.51
C VAL A 89 3.75 26.01 32.54
N ASP A 90 3.69 26.63 33.73
CA ASP A 90 4.51 26.35 34.91
C ASP A 90 3.87 25.33 35.86
N HIS A 91 2.69 24.79 35.52
CA HIS A 91 2.01 23.80 36.32
C HIS A 91 2.86 22.51 36.44
N PRO A 92 2.93 21.85 37.62
CA PRO A 92 3.77 20.67 37.84
C PRO A 92 3.51 19.52 36.85
N ALA A 93 2.27 19.34 36.40
CA ALA A 93 1.94 18.33 35.38
C ALA A 93 2.55 18.63 34.00
N VAL A 94 2.64 19.91 33.62
CA VAL A 94 3.29 20.33 32.36
C VAL A 94 4.79 20.17 32.50
N GLU A 95 5.36 20.60 33.62
CA GLU A 95 6.77 20.38 33.92
C GLU A 95 7.12 18.88 33.86
N TRP A 96 6.30 18.04 34.47
CA TRP A 96 6.48 16.59 34.46
C TRP A 96 6.40 16.01 33.05
N LEU A 97 5.43 16.44 32.23
CA LEU A 97 5.32 16.03 30.82
C LEU A 97 6.62 16.36 30.07
N PHE A 98 7.14 17.57 30.22
CA PHE A 98 8.39 17.98 29.57
C PHE A 98 9.57 17.16 30.07
N GLN A 99 9.73 16.97 31.38
CA GLN A 99 10.83 16.17 31.93
C GLN A 99 10.81 14.69 31.48
N ASN A 100 9.62 14.14 31.24
CA ASN A 100 9.44 12.71 30.95
C ASN A 100 9.23 12.37 29.46
N THR A 101 9.17 13.37 28.59
CA THR A 101 9.10 13.18 27.14
C THR A 101 10.46 13.48 26.49
N LYS A 102 10.68 12.98 25.28
CA LYS A 102 11.84 13.33 24.43
C LYS A 102 11.35 13.92 23.09
N GLY A 103 12.25 14.47 22.29
CA GLY A 103 11.91 15.02 20.97
C GLY A 103 11.17 16.36 21.00
N ALA A 104 10.54 16.70 19.88
CA ALA A 104 9.77 17.92 19.70
C ALA A 104 8.45 17.85 20.48
N VAL A 105 8.29 18.68 21.51
CA VAL A 105 7.06 18.73 22.32
C VAL A 105 6.65 20.18 22.54
N ALA A 106 5.39 20.48 22.30
CA ALA A 106 4.76 21.77 22.49
C ALA A 106 3.52 21.61 23.39
N TYR A 107 3.37 22.49 24.37
CA TYR A 107 2.19 22.61 25.20
C TYR A 107 1.62 24.02 25.09
N MET A 108 0.30 24.13 24.93
CA MET A 108 -0.44 25.39 24.87
C MET A 108 -1.42 25.48 26.05
N ASP A 109 -1.30 26.51 26.88
CA ASP A 109 -2.33 26.91 27.84
C ASP A 109 -3.43 27.64 27.08
N ALA A 110 -4.54 26.93 26.87
CA ALA A 110 -5.72 27.42 26.18
C ALA A 110 -6.47 28.53 26.93
N ALA A 111 -6.31 28.63 28.25
CA ALA A 111 -6.96 29.66 29.07
C ALA A 111 -6.18 30.99 29.06
N ARG A 112 -4.85 30.94 29.00
CA ARG A 112 -3.98 32.13 29.07
C ARG A 112 -3.27 32.47 27.76
N ALA A 113 -3.47 31.69 26.71
CA ALA A 113 -2.78 31.81 25.42
C ALA A 113 -1.24 31.80 25.58
N GLN A 114 -0.74 31.11 26.59
CA GLN A 114 0.69 30.89 26.79
C GLN A 114 1.10 29.57 26.15
N PHE A 115 2.35 29.46 25.70
CA PHE A 115 2.86 28.21 25.16
C PHE A 115 4.27 27.93 25.66
N ARG A 116 4.58 26.65 25.78
CA ARG A 116 5.91 26.14 26.09
C ARG A 116 6.30 25.16 25.01
N VAL A 117 7.50 25.30 24.47
CA VAL A 117 8.00 24.44 23.39
C VAL A 117 9.38 23.95 23.76
N ARG A 118 9.62 22.66 23.53
CA ARG A 118 10.95 22.06 23.50
C ARG A 118 11.22 21.59 22.08
N ARG A 119 12.28 22.14 21.49
CA ARG A 119 12.80 21.69 20.20
C ARG A 119 13.72 20.48 20.40
N PRO A 120 13.77 19.54 19.45
CA PRO A 120 14.74 18.46 19.48
C PRO A 120 16.16 19.05 19.31
N SER A 121 17.14 18.44 19.96
CA SER A 121 18.53 18.91 19.94
C SER A 121 19.29 18.56 18.64
N ALA A 122 18.71 17.72 17.77
CA ALA A 122 19.32 17.24 16.53
C ALA A 122 18.53 17.70 15.30
N ILE A 123 19.25 18.01 14.21
CA ILE A 123 18.67 18.25 12.89
C ILE A 123 18.20 16.89 12.35
N LEU A 124 16.89 16.77 12.13
CA LEU A 124 16.26 15.54 11.66
C LEU A 124 16.31 15.52 10.14
N THR A 125 17.07 14.58 9.58
CA THR A 125 17.35 14.46 8.14
C THR A 125 16.45 13.48 7.40
N GLU A 126 15.64 12.70 8.12
CA GLU A 126 14.77 11.67 7.54
C GLU A 126 13.30 11.99 7.80
N ALA A 127 12.48 11.81 6.75
CA ALA A 127 11.04 11.99 6.81
C ALA A 127 10.42 10.94 7.75
N PRO A 128 9.63 11.34 8.76
CA PRO A 128 8.96 10.40 9.64
C PRO A 128 7.92 9.57 8.87
N LEU A 129 7.94 8.25 9.10
CA LEU A 129 6.90 7.34 8.64
C LEU A 129 5.56 7.67 9.31
N PRO A 130 4.41 7.45 8.63
CA PRO A 130 3.09 7.65 9.21
C PRO A 130 2.90 6.80 10.48
N ILE A 131 2.34 7.38 11.53
CA ILE A 131 2.10 6.67 12.78
C ILE A 131 0.81 5.86 12.61
N HIS A 132 0.93 4.58 12.24
CA HIS A 132 -0.22 3.68 12.08
C HIS A 132 -1.26 3.79 13.23
N ASP A 133 -2.55 3.68 12.88
CA ASP A 133 -3.77 3.72 13.72
C ASP A 133 -3.66 3.07 15.12
N LYS A 134 -2.78 2.07 15.27
CA LYS A 134 -2.51 1.34 16.51
C LYS A 134 -1.96 2.21 17.65
N TYR A 135 -1.36 3.37 17.37
CA TYR A 135 -0.84 4.27 18.40
C TYR A 135 -1.81 5.39 18.76
N VAL A 136 -2.59 5.90 17.80
CA VAL A 136 -3.60 6.95 18.04
C VAL A 136 -4.74 6.42 18.92
N SER A 137 -5.13 5.17 18.73
CA SER A 137 -6.11 4.45 19.57
C SER A 137 -5.67 4.21 21.02
N GLN A 138 -4.39 4.41 21.37
CA GLN A 138 -3.90 4.31 22.76
C GLN A 138 -4.18 5.57 23.58
N PHE A 139 -4.54 6.68 22.92
CA PHE A 139 -4.87 7.95 23.59
C PHE A 139 -6.35 8.10 23.94
N VAL A 140 -7.13 7.02 23.93
CA VAL A 140 -8.57 7.07 24.19
C VAL A 140 -8.84 7.43 25.66
N ASN A 141 -9.51 8.56 25.86
CA ASN A 141 -10.14 8.94 27.13
C ASN A 141 -11.57 8.37 27.14
N PRO A 142 -11.91 7.39 28.00
CA PRO A 142 -13.23 6.75 27.99
C PRO A 142 -14.40 7.67 28.43
N ALA A 143 -14.15 8.92 28.78
CA ALA A 143 -15.18 9.87 29.25
C ALA A 143 -15.68 10.88 28.20
N ALA A 144 -15.23 10.81 26.94
CA ALA A 144 -15.52 11.84 25.93
C ALA A 144 -16.72 11.55 25.00
N LEU A 145 -17.75 10.85 25.50
CA LEU A 145 -19.04 10.76 24.82
C LEU A 145 -19.98 11.86 25.31
N SER A 146 -20.35 12.73 24.38
CA SER A 146 -21.01 14.02 24.57
C SER A 146 -20.04 15.09 25.06
N HIS A 147 -19.72 16.07 24.21
CA HIS A 147 -19.78 17.52 24.50
C HIS A 147 -19.37 18.24 23.21
N ALA A 148 -20.38 18.81 22.57
CA ALA A 148 -20.34 19.43 21.24
C ALA A 148 -20.01 20.93 21.34
N ALA A 149 -19.31 21.44 20.32
CA ALA A 149 -19.42 22.79 19.72
C ALA A 149 -18.07 23.34 19.21
N ALA A 150 -17.24 22.49 18.61
CA ALA A 150 -16.27 22.92 17.60
C ALA A 150 -16.77 22.42 16.23
N SER A 151 -16.78 23.33 15.27
CA SER A 151 -17.61 23.37 14.05
C SER A 151 -17.88 22.03 13.35
N ILE A 152 -19.16 21.80 13.01
CA ILE A 152 -19.60 20.74 12.08
C ILE A 152 -18.75 20.75 10.80
N ASP A 153 -18.37 21.94 10.34
CA ASP A 153 -17.55 22.17 9.16
C ASP A 153 -16.09 21.66 9.30
N CYS A 154 -15.50 21.78 10.49
CA CYS A 154 -14.17 21.24 10.79
C CYS A 154 -14.16 19.70 10.73
N ARG A 155 -15.20 19.07 11.29
CA ARG A 155 -15.35 17.59 11.27
C ARG A 155 -15.61 17.06 9.85
N ALA A 156 -16.42 17.75 9.07
CA ALA A 156 -16.70 17.37 7.69
C ALA A 156 -15.44 17.44 6.80
N ARG A 157 -14.64 18.51 6.91
CA ARG A 157 -13.36 18.64 6.21
C ARG A 157 -12.37 17.57 6.64
N MET A 158 -12.27 17.31 7.95
CA MET A 158 -11.37 16.26 8.45
C MET A 158 -11.77 14.86 7.98
N ALA A 159 -13.08 14.56 7.93
CA ALA A 159 -13.56 13.28 7.39
C ALA A 159 -13.26 13.14 5.89
N HIS A 160 -13.36 14.23 5.13
CA HIS A 160 -12.99 14.25 3.72
C HIS A 160 -11.49 13.97 3.53
N ASP A 161 -10.63 14.71 4.22
CA ASP A 161 -9.17 14.57 4.12
C ASP A 161 -8.68 13.18 4.59
N LEU A 162 -9.32 12.61 5.62
CA LEU A 162 -9.03 11.25 6.08
C LEU A 162 -9.42 10.22 5.02
N THR A 163 -10.54 10.42 4.33
CA THR A 163 -10.96 9.54 3.24
C THR A 163 -9.97 9.59 2.08
N GLU A 164 -9.50 10.79 1.72
CA GLU A 164 -8.54 10.98 0.64
C GLU A 164 -7.17 10.34 0.95
N SER A 165 -6.70 10.48 2.19
CA SER A 165 -5.45 9.85 2.63
C SER A 165 -5.54 8.32 2.67
N LEU A 166 -6.67 7.75 3.13
CA LEU A 166 -6.92 6.31 3.10
C LEU A 166 -6.95 5.77 1.67
N LEU A 167 -7.64 6.45 0.75
CA LEU A 167 -7.65 6.07 -0.68
C LEU A 167 -6.24 6.10 -1.28
N THR A 168 -5.44 7.09 -0.91
CA THR A 168 -4.05 7.20 -1.36
C THR A 168 -3.19 6.07 -0.81
N GLN A 169 -3.37 5.69 0.46
CA GLN A 169 -2.68 4.55 1.06
C GLN A 169 -3.08 3.22 0.39
N GLU A 170 -4.37 2.99 0.14
CA GLU A 170 -4.83 1.81 -0.56
C GLU A 170 -4.25 1.71 -1.97
N PHE A 171 -4.19 2.84 -2.70
CA PHE A 171 -3.58 2.89 -4.02
C PHE A 171 -2.07 2.58 -3.98
N GLN A 172 -1.36 3.13 -2.99
CA GLN A 172 0.07 2.85 -2.78
C GLN A 172 0.31 1.37 -2.44
N ASP A 173 -0.49 0.78 -1.57
CA ASP A 173 -0.42 -0.63 -1.21
C ASP A 173 -0.69 -1.54 -2.40
N GLN A 174 -1.68 -1.20 -3.23
CA GLN A 174 -1.94 -1.91 -4.48
C GLN A 174 -0.76 -1.79 -5.45
N ALA A 175 -0.20 -0.59 -5.62
CA ALA A 175 0.96 -0.38 -6.47
C ALA A 175 2.19 -1.16 -5.98
N GLN A 176 2.41 -1.24 -4.66
CA GLN A 176 3.49 -2.04 -4.07
C GLN A 176 3.28 -3.54 -4.28
N ARG A 177 2.05 -4.05 -4.13
CA ARG A 177 1.74 -5.46 -4.43
C ARG A 177 2.03 -5.81 -5.90
N LEU A 178 1.80 -4.86 -6.80
CA LEU A 178 2.11 -5.00 -8.23
C LEU A 178 3.58 -4.70 -8.58
N SER A 179 4.40 -4.27 -7.61
CA SER A 179 5.82 -3.96 -7.81
C SER A 179 6.72 -5.21 -7.85
N GLY A 180 6.16 -6.40 -7.65
CA GLY A 180 6.88 -7.66 -7.84
C GLY A 180 7.47 -7.77 -9.26
N LYS A 181 8.62 -8.44 -9.40
CA LYS A 181 9.14 -8.80 -10.74
C LYS A 181 8.36 -10.02 -11.24
N PRO A 182 7.81 -10.01 -12.48
CA PRO A 182 7.07 -11.15 -13.04
C PRO A 182 8.03 -12.25 -13.51
N VAL A 183 8.64 -12.95 -12.54
CA VAL A 183 9.71 -13.93 -12.78
C VAL A 183 9.21 -15.11 -13.60
N MET A 184 7.99 -15.59 -13.37
CA MET A 184 7.46 -16.77 -14.07
C MET A 184 7.13 -16.46 -15.52
N THR A 185 6.64 -15.25 -15.80
CA THR A 185 6.40 -14.77 -17.16
C THR A 185 7.71 -14.84 -17.96
N TYR A 186 8.80 -14.29 -17.42
CA TYR A 186 10.10 -14.36 -18.07
C TYR A 186 10.65 -15.78 -18.16
N ALA A 187 10.42 -16.63 -17.15
CA ALA A 187 10.87 -18.01 -17.18
C ALA A 187 10.20 -18.81 -18.31
N LEU A 188 8.87 -18.70 -18.46
CA LEU A 188 8.13 -19.37 -19.52
C LEU A 188 8.52 -18.84 -20.91
N MET A 189 8.68 -17.52 -21.06
CA MET A 189 9.21 -16.94 -22.31
C MET A 189 10.61 -17.49 -22.63
N GLY A 190 11.48 -17.52 -21.63
CA GLY A 190 12.84 -18.05 -21.76
C GLY A 190 12.86 -19.52 -22.19
N ILE A 191 11.96 -20.34 -21.66
CA ILE A 191 11.80 -21.75 -22.06
C ILE A 191 11.37 -21.84 -23.54
N CYS A 192 10.36 -21.08 -23.96
CA CYS A 192 9.91 -21.07 -25.36
C CYS A 192 11.02 -20.62 -26.33
N ILE A 193 11.75 -19.56 -25.98
CA ILE A 193 12.87 -19.03 -26.77
C ILE A 193 14.01 -20.05 -26.83
N ALA A 194 14.35 -20.69 -25.70
CA ALA A 194 15.40 -21.71 -25.65
C ALA A 194 15.03 -22.93 -26.51
N ILE A 195 13.80 -23.43 -26.41
CA ILE A 195 13.31 -24.55 -27.23
C ILE A 195 13.37 -24.19 -28.72
N TYR A 196 12.92 -22.99 -29.09
CA TYR A 196 13.02 -22.50 -30.45
C TYR A 196 14.48 -22.44 -30.93
N ALA A 197 15.39 -21.86 -30.14
CA ALA A 197 16.80 -21.74 -30.49
C ALA A 197 17.46 -23.11 -30.69
N VAL A 198 17.20 -24.08 -29.80
CA VAL A 198 17.77 -25.43 -29.92
C VAL A 198 17.18 -26.17 -31.12
N MET A 199 15.87 -26.05 -31.36
CA MET A 199 15.20 -26.69 -32.50
C MET A 199 15.74 -26.18 -33.85
N TYR A 200 16.07 -24.88 -33.93
CA TYR A 200 16.59 -24.25 -35.15
C TYR A 200 18.10 -24.23 -35.28
N ALA A 201 18.87 -24.53 -34.22
CA ALA A 201 20.34 -24.54 -34.28
C ALA A 201 20.92 -25.37 -35.46
N PRO A 202 20.37 -26.57 -35.81
CA PRO A 202 20.85 -27.33 -36.97
C PRO A 202 20.46 -26.73 -38.33
N ASN A 203 19.44 -25.87 -38.39
CA ASN A 203 18.81 -25.35 -39.61
C ASN A 203 18.68 -23.83 -39.59
N TRP A 204 19.72 -23.12 -39.11
CA TRP A 204 19.66 -21.67 -38.87
C TRP A 204 19.37 -20.81 -40.12
N LEU A 205 19.57 -21.37 -41.32
CA LEU A 205 19.24 -20.74 -42.61
C LEU A 205 17.77 -20.96 -43.05
N ALA A 206 17.05 -21.89 -42.44
CA ALA A 206 15.69 -22.24 -42.85
C ALA A 206 14.68 -21.27 -42.22
N SER A 207 13.97 -20.52 -43.07
CA SER A 207 12.91 -19.60 -42.66
C SER A 207 11.70 -20.32 -42.04
N ASN A 208 11.44 -21.57 -42.44
CA ASN A 208 10.41 -22.43 -41.87
C ASN A 208 10.95 -23.85 -41.64
N PRO A 209 10.63 -24.49 -40.50
CA PRO A 209 11.07 -25.84 -40.25
C PRO A 209 10.20 -26.82 -41.04
N PRO A 210 10.77 -27.93 -41.56
CA PRO A 210 9.94 -28.98 -42.13
C PRO A 210 8.98 -29.50 -41.06
N THR A 211 7.74 -29.81 -41.46
CA THR A 211 6.68 -30.29 -40.57
C THR A 211 7.12 -31.48 -39.71
N GLU A 212 7.97 -32.35 -40.27
CA GLU A 212 8.52 -33.49 -39.54
C GLU A 212 9.39 -33.10 -38.35
N LEU A 213 10.15 -31.99 -38.44
CA LEU A 213 10.92 -31.48 -37.30
C LEU A 213 9.98 -31.04 -36.18
N LEU A 214 8.92 -30.30 -36.50
CA LEU A 214 7.92 -29.86 -35.51
C LEU A 214 7.27 -31.06 -34.81
N VAL A 215 6.86 -32.07 -35.57
CA VAL A 215 6.24 -33.29 -35.02
C VAL A 215 7.23 -34.07 -34.15
N ARG A 216 8.50 -34.19 -34.56
CA ARG A 216 9.53 -34.82 -33.72
C ARG A 216 9.75 -34.10 -32.39
N TRP A 217 9.68 -32.77 -32.39
CA TRP A 217 9.85 -31.94 -31.20
C TRP A 217 8.62 -31.89 -30.28
N GLY A 218 7.48 -32.45 -30.69
CA GLY A 218 6.28 -32.56 -29.87
C GLY A 218 5.13 -31.65 -30.29
N ALA A 219 5.13 -31.16 -31.54
CA ALA A 219 3.97 -30.46 -32.09
C ALA A 219 2.73 -31.36 -32.04
N LEU A 220 1.57 -30.72 -31.93
CA LEU A 220 0.30 -31.42 -31.87
C LEU A 220 0.00 -32.06 -33.21
N PHE A 221 -0.21 -33.37 -33.24
CA PHE A 221 -0.60 -34.11 -34.43
C PHE A 221 -1.54 -35.24 -34.05
N GLY A 222 -2.79 -35.17 -34.51
CA GLY A 222 -3.89 -36.01 -34.04
C GLY A 222 -3.66 -37.52 -34.18
N PRO A 223 -3.12 -38.04 -35.29
CA PRO A 223 -2.78 -39.45 -35.40
C PRO A 223 -1.86 -39.95 -34.28
N LEU A 224 -0.83 -39.18 -33.93
CA LEU A 224 0.09 -39.58 -32.84
C LEU A 224 -0.54 -39.43 -31.46
N VAL A 225 -1.44 -38.46 -31.26
CA VAL A 225 -2.21 -38.37 -30.01
C VAL A 225 -3.10 -39.59 -29.84
N LYS A 226 -3.74 -40.06 -30.92
CA LYS A 226 -4.54 -41.30 -30.93
C LYS A 226 -3.69 -42.54 -30.61
N ASP A 227 -2.43 -42.56 -31.04
CA ASP A 227 -1.46 -43.61 -30.73
C ASP A 227 -0.85 -43.51 -29.32
N GLY A 228 -1.41 -42.66 -28.45
CA GLY A 228 -1.04 -42.54 -27.05
C GLY A 228 -0.07 -41.40 -26.72
N GLN A 229 0.26 -40.52 -27.67
CA GLN A 229 1.15 -39.38 -27.44
C GLN A 229 0.43 -38.14 -26.90
N TRP A 230 -0.33 -38.30 -25.81
CA TRP A 230 -1.19 -37.26 -25.21
C TRP A 230 -0.43 -36.05 -24.67
N TRP A 231 0.85 -36.21 -24.31
CA TRP A 231 1.72 -35.10 -23.88
C TRP A 231 1.84 -34.00 -24.94
N ARG A 232 1.57 -34.31 -26.22
CA ARG A 232 1.51 -33.35 -27.32
C ARG A 232 0.48 -32.25 -27.12
N LEU A 233 -0.54 -32.47 -26.29
CA LEU A 233 -1.52 -31.44 -25.90
C LEU A 233 -0.92 -30.31 -25.07
N ILE A 234 0.19 -30.56 -24.38
CA ILE A 234 0.90 -29.57 -23.56
C ILE A 234 2.17 -29.10 -24.27
N THR A 235 2.96 -30.02 -24.83
CA THR A 235 4.26 -29.67 -25.42
C THR A 235 4.13 -28.77 -26.65
N ASN A 236 3.01 -28.83 -27.38
CA ASN A 236 2.78 -27.99 -28.56
C ASN A 236 2.83 -26.48 -28.24
N ALA A 237 2.47 -26.08 -27.01
CA ALA A 237 2.48 -24.67 -26.61
C ALA A 237 3.89 -24.07 -26.52
N PHE A 238 4.92 -24.91 -26.34
CA PHE A 238 6.30 -24.44 -26.25
C PHE A 238 7.01 -24.37 -27.60
N ILE A 239 6.45 -24.99 -28.63
CA ILE A 239 7.04 -25.10 -29.96
C ILE A 239 6.47 -23.99 -30.84
N HIS A 240 7.32 -23.33 -31.63
CA HIS A 240 6.91 -22.18 -32.45
C HIS A 240 7.34 -22.35 -33.90
N ILE A 241 6.42 -22.05 -34.83
CA ILE A 241 6.62 -22.17 -36.27
C ILE A 241 7.15 -20.84 -36.82
N GLY A 242 8.47 -20.73 -36.99
CA GLY A 242 9.11 -19.54 -37.51
C GLY A 242 9.29 -18.42 -36.48
N PHE A 243 10.17 -17.47 -36.82
CA PHE A 243 10.57 -16.39 -35.93
C PHE A 243 9.43 -15.41 -35.62
N ILE A 244 8.66 -15.03 -36.66
CA ILE A 244 7.56 -14.06 -36.51
C ILE A 244 6.48 -14.59 -35.56
N HIS A 245 6.14 -15.88 -35.65
CA HIS A 245 5.17 -16.50 -34.75
C HIS A 245 5.67 -16.51 -33.29
N LEU A 246 6.95 -16.85 -33.07
CA LEU A 246 7.56 -16.74 -31.74
C LEU A 246 7.49 -15.31 -31.23
N LEU A 247 7.91 -14.33 -32.03
CA LEU A 247 7.93 -12.92 -31.64
C LEU A 247 6.56 -12.43 -31.17
N PHE A 248 5.50 -12.68 -31.94
CA PHE A 248 4.15 -12.24 -31.57
C PHE A 248 3.61 -12.96 -30.33
N ASN A 249 3.87 -14.26 -30.17
CA ASN A 249 3.46 -14.97 -28.95
C ASN A 249 4.22 -14.47 -27.72
N MET A 250 5.53 -14.20 -27.84
CA MET A 250 6.32 -13.67 -26.74
C MET A 250 5.92 -12.24 -26.40
N MET A 251 5.58 -11.41 -27.40
CA MET A 251 5.02 -10.07 -27.17
C MET A 251 3.68 -10.13 -26.46
N ALA A 252 2.74 -10.96 -26.94
CA ALA A 252 1.45 -11.14 -26.31
C ALA A 252 1.62 -11.63 -24.86
N PHE A 253 2.45 -12.64 -24.64
CA PHE A 253 2.69 -13.17 -23.31
C PHE A 253 3.45 -12.19 -22.40
N PHE A 254 4.31 -11.33 -22.94
CA PHE A 254 4.91 -10.24 -22.18
C PHE A 254 3.86 -9.23 -21.71
N TYR A 255 2.98 -8.77 -22.60
CA TYR A 255 1.96 -7.76 -22.25
C TYR A 255 0.85 -8.30 -21.35
N PHE A 256 0.44 -9.56 -21.51
CA PHE A 256 -0.66 -10.15 -20.74
C PHE A 256 -0.19 -10.99 -19.55
N GLY A 257 0.95 -11.68 -19.67
CA GLY A 257 1.49 -12.56 -18.62
C GLY A 257 1.97 -11.78 -17.41
N GLN A 258 2.61 -10.62 -17.60
CA GLN A 258 3.08 -9.76 -16.51
C GLN A 258 1.95 -9.32 -15.57
N PRO A 259 0.89 -8.62 -16.04
CA PRO A 259 -0.19 -8.24 -15.14
C PRO A 259 -0.86 -9.48 -14.55
N LEU A 260 -1.05 -10.55 -15.32
CA LEU A 260 -1.67 -11.77 -14.81
C LEU A 260 -0.87 -12.40 -13.66
N GLU A 261 0.47 -12.44 -13.74
CA GLU A 261 1.34 -12.91 -12.65
C GLU A 261 1.27 -11.99 -11.43
N LEU A 262 1.25 -10.67 -11.63
CA LEU A 262 1.22 -9.70 -10.55
C LEU A 262 -0.13 -9.68 -9.81
N PHE A 263 -1.24 -9.87 -10.53
CA PHE A 263 -2.58 -9.92 -9.94
C PHE A 263 -2.95 -11.30 -9.38
N GLN A 264 -2.61 -12.39 -10.06
CA GLN A 264 -3.06 -13.74 -9.72
C GLN A 264 -1.99 -14.61 -9.05
N GLY A 265 -0.72 -14.22 -9.15
CA GLY A 265 0.43 -14.95 -8.61
C GLY A 265 1.03 -15.96 -9.59
N LYS A 266 2.34 -16.21 -9.42
CA LYS A 266 3.19 -17.04 -10.29
C LYS A 266 2.64 -18.44 -10.61
N TRP A 267 2.09 -19.16 -9.63
CA TRP A 267 1.60 -20.53 -9.86
C TRP A 267 0.30 -20.57 -10.66
N ARG A 268 -0.56 -19.56 -10.47
CA ARG A 268 -1.80 -19.45 -11.24
C ARG A 268 -1.51 -19.16 -12.70
N LEU A 269 -0.50 -18.33 -13.00
CA LEU A 269 -0.04 -18.12 -14.39
C LEU A 269 0.34 -19.44 -15.07
N VAL A 270 1.11 -20.31 -14.40
CA VAL A 270 1.50 -21.62 -14.96
C VAL A 270 0.27 -22.49 -15.22
N VAL A 271 -0.66 -22.55 -14.28
CA VAL A 271 -1.91 -23.32 -14.44
C VAL A 271 -2.72 -22.78 -15.62
N PHE A 272 -2.87 -21.45 -15.74
CA PHE A 272 -3.55 -20.84 -16.89
C PHE A 272 -2.86 -21.18 -18.20
N PHE A 273 -1.53 -21.05 -18.27
CA PHE A 273 -0.75 -21.37 -19.47
C PHE A 273 -0.96 -22.83 -19.91
N LEU A 274 -0.85 -23.78 -18.98
CA LEU A 274 -1.02 -25.21 -19.27
C LEU A 274 -2.48 -25.56 -19.60
N PHE A 275 -3.43 -24.91 -18.95
CA PHE A 275 -4.86 -25.11 -19.22
C PHE A 275 -5.27 -24.59 -20.60
N SER A 276 -4.81 -23.38 -20.97
CA SER A 276 -4.99 -22.83 -22.31
C SER A 276 -4.37 -23.73 -23.37
N ALA A 277 -3.14 -24.24 -23.15
CA ALA A 277 -2.50 -25.20 -24.04
C ALA A 277 -3.36 -26.46 -24.25
N LEU A 278 -3.91 -27.00 -23.16
CA LEU A 278 -4.78 -28.18 -23.21
C LEU A 278 -6.08 -27.90 -23.99
N VAL A 279 -6.77 -26.81 -23.67
CA VAL A 279 -8.05 -26.45 -24.31
C VAL A 279 -7.85 -26.12 -25.79
N GLY A 280 -6.82 -25.34 -26.12
CA GLY A 280 -6.46 -25.03 -27.50
C GLY A 280 -6.08 -26.30 -28.28
N GLY A 281 -5.27 -27.18 -27.67
CA GLY A 281 -4.89 -28.45 -28.29
C GLY A 281 -6.08 -29.36 -28.55
N VAL A 282 -7.00 -29.50 -27.59
CA VAL A 282 -8.23 -30.28 -27.77
C VAL A 282 -9.10 -29.69 -28.89
N THR A 283 -9.23 -28.36 -28.94
CA THR A 283 -10.01 -27.67 -29.98
C THR A 283 -9.43 -27.95 -31.38
N VAL A 284 -8.11 -27.93 -31.53
CA VAL A 284 -7.44 -28.28 -32.79
C VAL A 284 -7.66 -29.75 -33.16
N LEU A 285 -7.63 -30.67 -32.19
CA LEU A 285 -7.93 -32.08 -32.47
C LEU A 285 -9.35 -32.31 -32.98
N PHE A 286 -10.32 -31.54 -32.51
CA PHE A 286 -11.69 -31.62 -33.00
C PHE A 286 -11.87 -31.05 -34.41
N TRP A 287 -11.18 -29.96 -34.74
CA TRP A 287 -11.41 -29.24 -36.00
C TRP A 287 -10.47 -29.67 -37.14
N SER A 288 -9.18 -29.86 -36.84
CA SER A 288 -8.12 -30.10 -37.82
C SER A 288 -7.10 -31.13 -37.32
N PRO A 289 -7.50 -32.38 -37.03
CA PRO A 289 -6.63 -33.38 -36.39
C PRO A 289 -5.40 -33.79 -37.21
N THR A 290 -5.45 -33.63 -38.54
CA THR A 290 -4.40 -34.07 -39.46
C THR A 290 -3.38 -32.99 -39.82
N ILE A 291 -3.55 -31.77 -39.32
CA ILE A 291 -2.63 -30.66 -39.57
C ILE A 291 -1.77 -30.44 -38.31
N PRO A 292 -0.44 -30.60 -38.38
CA PRO A 292 0.42 -30.33 -37.24
C PRO A 292 0.31 -28.88 -36.77
N CYS A 293 0.09 -28.69 -35.47
CA CYS A 293 -0.06 -27.38 -34.84
C CYS A 293 0.96 -27.18 -33.71
N ALA A 294 1.49 -25.95 -33.60
CA ALA A 294 2.44 -25.57 -32.57
C ALA A 294 2.36 -24.06 -32.32
N GLY A 295 2.37 -23.66 -31.04
CA GLY A 295 2.40 -22.26 -30.61
C GLY A 295 1.67 -22.04 -29.30
N ALA A 296 2.08 -21.02 -28.55
CA ALA A 296 1.46 -20.61 -27.30
C ALA A 296 0.23 -19.69 -27.48
N SER A 297 -0.43 -19.71 -28.65
CA SER A 297 -1.46 -18.74 -29.01
C SER A 297 -2.87 -19.08 -28.51
N GLY A 298 -3.06 -20.26 -27.91
CA GLY A 298 -4.35 -20.77 -27.43
C GLY A 298 -4.72 -20.35 -26.02
#